data_AF-A0A349MYQ2-F1
#
_entry.id   AF-A0A349MYQ2-F1
#
_cell.length_a   1.000
_cell.length_b   1.000
_cell.length_c   1.000
_cell.angle_alpha   90.00
_cell.angle_beta   90.00
_cell.angle_gamma   90.00
#
_symmetry.space_group_name_H-M   'P 1'
#
loop_
_entity.id
_entity.type
_entity.pdbx_description
1 polymer ?
#
loop_
_entity_poly.entity_id
_entity_poly.type
_entity_poly.pdbx_seq_one_letter_code
_entity_poly.pdbx_strand_id
1 'polypeptide(L)'
;MSLNFILGQAKFDHRQEMIAQMRTSMTEHPDDQYFVIVPNHIKFNAEVGVLNALKQAMTDGNQTLYANGQLQVFSFTRLAWYFMKNTPTYQLPRLSNAGLSMLIYHIIADHQAEMTVFAGEMNQTGFINQIVLQFSERK
;
A
#
# COMPACT_ATOMS: atom_id res chain seq x y z
N MET A 1 -21.89 2.96 9.98
CA MET A 1 -20.80 2.29 9.25
C MET A 1 -21.29 0.90 8.88
N SER A 2 -21.53 0.66 7.59
CA SER A 2 -21.85 -0.67 7.07
C SER A 2 -20.59 -1.25 6.43
N LEU A 3 -20.31 -2.52 6.72
CA LEU A 3 -19.26 -3.28 6.07
C LEU A 3 -19.94 -4.21 5.06
N ASN A 4 -19.59 -4.07 3.78
CA ASN A 4 -20.08 -4.95 2.72
C ASN A 4 -18.96 -5.90 2.25
N PHE A 5 -19.33 -7.15 1.95
CA PHE A 5 -18.40 -8.16 1.46
C PHE A 5 -18.81 -8.60 0.05
N ILE A 6 -17.92 -8.42 -0.91
CA ILE A 6 -18.05 -8.99 -2.26
C ILE A 6 -17.23 -10.28 -2.29
N LEU A 7 -17.90 -11.43 -2.25
CA LEU A 7 -17.28 -12.76 -2.18
C LEU A 7 -17.63 -13.60 -3.41
N GLY A 8 -16.73 -14.48 -3.83
CA GLY A 8 -17.01 -15.48 -4.87
C GLY A 8 -15.75 -16.14 -5.42
N GLN A 9 -15.93 -17.16 -6.25
CA GLN A 9 -14.83 -17.84 -6.94
C GLN A 9 -14.13 -16.89 -7.94
N ALA A 10 -12.85 -17.12 -8.24
CA ALA A 10 -12.04 -16.28 -9.14
C ALA A 10 -12.57 -16.17 -10.58
N LYS A 11 -13.56 -16.99 -10.98
CA LYS A 11 -14.22 -16.93 -12.29
C LYS A 11 -15.23 -15.78 -12.42
N PHE A 12 -15.61 -15.15 -11.31
CA PHE A 12 -16.55 -14.02 -11.29
C PHE A 12 -15.78 -12.69 -11.34
N ASP A 13 -16.37 -11.67 -11.97
CA ASP A 13 -15.80 -10.32 -12.00
C ASP A 13 -16.23 -9.53 -10.75
N HIS A 14 -15.49 -9.71 -9.64
CA HIS A 14 -15.74 -8.96 -8.40
C HIS A 14 -15.50 -7.45 -8.56
N ARG A 15 -14.65 -7.06 -9.51
CA ARG A 15 -14.33 -5.65 -9.75
C ARG A 15 -15.52 -4.93 -10.38
N GLN A 16 -16.24 -5.59 -11.29
CA GLN A 16 -17.45 -5.03 -11.88
C GLN A 16 -18.51 -4.70 -10.81
N GLU A 17 -18.73 -5.62 -9.88
CA GLU A 17 -19.68 -5.43 -8.77
C GLU A 17 -19.24 -4.27 -7.84
N MET A 18 -17.95 -4.21 -7.51
CA MET A 18 -17.39 -3.10 -6.72
C MET A 18 -17.62 -1.74 -7.40
N ILE A 19 -17.42 -1.67 -8.72
CA ILE A 19 -17.61 -0.46 -9.52
C ILE A 19 -19.09 -0.07 -9.57
N ALA A 20 -20.00 -1.02 -9.72
CA ALA A 20 -21.43 -0.77 -9.72
C ALA A 20 -21.90 -0.17 -8.39
N GLN A 21 -21.48 -0.75 -7.26
CA GLN A 21 -21.80 -0.22 -5.93
C GLN A 21 -21.21 1.17 -5.70
N MET A 22 -19.97 1.38 -6.13
CA MET A 22 -19.30 2.69 -6.04
C MET A 22 -20.05 3.75 -6.84
N ARG A 23 -20.46 3.45 -8.07
CA ARG A 23 -21.24 4.37 -8.92
C ARG A 23 -22.53 4.83 -8.24
N THR A 24 -23.29 3.89 -7.67
CA THR A 24 -24.52 4.21 -6.93
C THR A 24 -24.22 5.14 -5.77
N SER A 25 -23.22 4.82 -4.94
CA SER A 25 -22.84 5.66 -3.80
C SER A 25 -22.37 7.05 -4.23
N MET A 26 -21.55 7.16 -5.28
CA MET A 26 -21.07 8.44 -5.82
C MET A 26 -22.19 9.32 -6.39
N THR A 27 -23.29 8.69 -6.83
CA THR A 27 -24.46 9.43 -7.35
C THR A 27 -25.32 9.94 -6.19
N GLU A 28 -25.45 9.15 -5.12
CA GLU A 28 -26.19 9.52 -3.92
C GLU A 28 -25.44 10.55 -3.06
N HIS A 29 -24.11 10.48 -3.03
CA HIS A 29 -23.23 11.31 -2.20
C HIS A 29 -22.10 11.94 -3.04
N PRO A 30 -22.41 12.91 -3.93
CA PRO A 30 -21.44 13.46 -4.88
C PRO A 30 -20.31 14.28 -4.24
N ASP A 31 -20.46 14.72 -2.98
CA ASP A 31 -19.46 15.53 -2.27
C ASP A 31 -18.46 14.69 -1.46
N ASP A 32 -18.65 13.38 -1.38
CA ASP A 32 -17.81 12.46 -0.59
C ASP A 32 -16.47 12.14 -1.28
N GLN A 33 -15.51 11.67 -0.47
CA GLN A 33 -14.22 11.16 -0.94
C GLN A 33 -14.20 9.63 -0.97
N TYR A 34 -13.79 9.09 -2.11
CA TYR A 34 -13.74 7.66 -2.39
C TYR A 34 -12.28 7.20 -2.55
N PHE A 35 -11.92 6.16 -1.79
CA PHE A 35 -10.59 5.57 -1.82
C PHE A 35 -10.65 4.12 -2.28
N VAL A 36 -9.93 3.79 -3.36
CA VAL A 36 -9.77 2.42 -3.83
C VAL A 36 -8.39 1.93 -3.45
N ILE A 37 -8.33 0.91 -2.59
CA ILE A 37 -7.06 0.36 -2.11
C ILE A 37 -6.65 -0.85 -2.94
N VAL A 38 -5.46 -0.81 -3.55
CA VAL A 38 -4.90 -1.87 -4.40
C VAL A 38 -3.50 -2.32 -3.94
N PRO A 39 -3.10 -3.56 -4.20
CA PRO A 39 -1.74 -4.04 -3.95
C PRO A 39 -0.65 -3.19 -4.61
N ASN A 40 0.54 -3.20 -4.00
CA ASN A 40 1.65 -2.34 -4.42
C ASN A 40 2.16 -2.58 -5.85
N HIS A 41 2.07 -3.82 -6.35
CA HIS A 41 2.64 -4.24 -7.63
C HIS A 41 1.70 -4.05 -8.83
N ILE A 42 0.42 -3.73 -8.60
CA ILE A 42 -0.58 -3.52 -9.67
C ILE A 42 -1.09 -2.09 -9.79
N LYS A 43 -0.53 -1.13 -9.04
CA LYS A 43 -1.07 0.23 -8.87
C LYS A 43 -1.46 0.89 -10.19
N PHE A 44 -0.56 0.89 -11.17
CA PHE A 44 -0.79 1.59 -12.45
C PHE A 44 -1.90 0.94 -13.28
N ASN A 45 -1.83 -0.38 -13.48
CA ASN A 45 -2.83 -1.11 -14.27
C ASN A 45 -4.21 -1.13 -13.58
N ALA A 46 -4.23 -1.21 -12.25
CA ALA A 46 -5.47 -1.18 -11.48
C ALA A 46 -6.09 0.22 -11.47
N GLU A 47 -5.29 1.28 -11.33
CA GLU A 47 -5.73 2.67 -11.42
C GLU A 47 -6.34 2.96 -12.79
N VAL A 48 -5.63 2.65 -13.88
CA VAL A 48 -6.15 2.81 -15.25
C VAL A 48 -7.41 1.96 -15.46
N GLY A 49 -7.43 0.72 -14.98
CA GLY A 49 -8.58 -0.18 -15.12
C GLY A 49 -9.83 0.32 -14.40
N VAL A 50 -9.70 0.76 -13.14
CA VAL A 50 -10.82 1.26 -12.34
C VAL A 50 -11.34 2.60 -12.90
N LEU A 51 -10.43 3.53 -13.23
CA LEU A 51 -10.81 4.82 -13.80
C LEU A 51 -11.49 4.66 -15.15
N ASN A 52 -10.98 3.79 -16.03
CA ASN A 52 -11.59 3.55 -17.33
C ASN A 52 -12.97 2.89 -17.21
N ALA A 53 -13.12 1.90 -16.33
CA ALA A 53 -14.38 1.20 -16.15
C ALA A 53 -15.46 2.11 -15.51
N LEU A 54 -15.08 2.97 -14.56
CA LEU A 54 -15.98 3.99 -14.02
C LEU A 54 -16.36 5.04 -15.07
N LYS A 55 -15.38 5.52 -15.86
CA LYS A 55 -15.63 6.44 -16.97
C LYS A 55 -16.63 5.85 -17.95
N GLN A 56 -16.45 4.60 -18.37
CA GLN A 56 -17.35 3.88 -19.28
C GLN A 56 -18.75 3.70 -18.67
N ALA A 57 -18.85 3.33 -17.39
CA ALA A 57 -20.12 3.11 -16.70
C ALA A 57 -20.93 4.39 -16.41
N MET A 58 -20.31 5.57 -16.58
CA MET A 58 -20.91 6.88 -16.32
C MET A 58 -21.12 7.73 -17.60
N THR A 59 -20.56 7.32 -18.75
CA THR A 59 -20.74 8.02 -20.03
C THR A 59 -22.13 7.90 -20.66
N ASP A 60 -23.03 7.07 -20.13
CA ASP A 60 -24.40 6.91 -20.65
C ASP A 60 -25.34 8.09 -20.30
N GLY A 61 -24.90 9.05 -19.48
CA GLY A 61 -25.73 10.18 -19.05
C GLY A 61 -24.98 11.49 -18.96
N ASN A 62 -24.73 12.14 -20.09
CA ASN A 62 -24.51 13.59 -20.28
C ASN A 62 -23.74 14.38 -19.19
N GLN A 63 -22.80 13.78 -18.47
CA GLN A 63 -21.92 14.45 -17.52
C GLN A 63 -20.50 14.43 -18.05
N THR A 64 -20.11 15.62 -18.49
CA THR A 64 -18.82 15.98 -19.07
C THR A 64 -17.72 15.80 -18.03
N LEU A 65 -16.71 15.00 -18.37
CA LEU A 65 -15.43 14.85 -17.67
C LEU A 65 -15.52 14.62 -16.15
N TYR A 66 -15.54 13.35 -15.75
CA TYR A 66 -15.04 12.94 -14.43
C TYR A 66 -13.52 13.20 -14.34
N ALA A 67 -13.16 14.45 -14.08
CA ALA A 67 -11.85 14.89 -13.64
C ALA A 67 -11.96 15.32 -12.16
N ASN A 68 -12.61 14.51 -11.33
CA ASN A 68 -12.86 14.86 -9.93
C ASN A 68 -11.83 14.19 -9.04
N GLY A 69 -11.07 15.00 -8.28
CA GLY A 69 -10.17 14.54 -7.21
C GLY A 69 -10.87 13.83 -6.03
N GLN A 70 -12.17 13.53 -6.18
CA GLN A 70 -13.01 12.80 -5.24
C GLN A 70 -12.73 11.29 -5.24
N LEU A 71 -12.28 10.71 -6.36
CA LEU A 71 -11.87 9.30 -6.42
C LEU A 71 -10.36 9.19 -6.51
N GLN A 72 -9.75 8.46 -5.57
CA GLN A 72 -8.31 8.24 -5.54
C GLN A 72 -7.98 6.75 -5.42
N VAL A 73 -7.11 6.27 -6.29
CA VAL A 73 -6.63 4.88 -6.26
C VAL A 73 -5.27 4.85 -5.57
N PHE A 74 -5.21 4.16 -4.43
CA PHE A 74 -4.03 4.11 -3.60
C PHE A 74 -3.59 2.68 -3.32
N SER A 75 -2.30 2.50 -3.14
CA SER A 75 -1.80 1.43 -2.28
C SER A 75 -1.74 1.89 -0.84
N PHE A 76 -1.69 0.98 0.14
CA PHE A 76 -1.47 1.33 1.54
C PHE A 76 -0.31 2.31 1.78
N THR A 77 0.83 2.18 1.08
CA THR A 77 1.96 3.11 1.25
C THR A 77 1.68 4.54 0.76
N ARG A 78 0.93 4.68 -0.34
CA ARG A 78 0.50 5.99 -0.85
C ARG A 78 -0.61 6.59 0.00
N LEU A 79 -1.54 5.75 0.50
CA LEU A 79 -2.59 6.19 1.41
C LEU A 79 -2.00 6.76 2.71
N ALA A 80 -1.03 6.05 3.30
CA ALA A 80 -0.31 6.54 4.47
C ALA A 80 0.40 7.88 4.18
N TRP A 81 1.12 7.97 3.05
CA TRP A 81 1.76 9.23 2.64
C TRP A 81 0.75 10.37 2.47
N TYR A 82 -0.40 10.12 1.83
CA TYR A 82 -1.43 11.12 1.56
C TYR A 82 -1.90 11.82 2.86
N PHE A 83 -2.15 11.04 3.92
CA PHE A 83 -2.56 11.57 5.23
C PHE A 83 -1.40 12.09 6.07
N MET A 84 -0.21 11.49 5.96
CA MET A 84 0.89 11.76 6.90
C MET A 84 1.94 12.74 6.38
N LYS A 85 1.95 13.13 5.11
CA LYS A 85 3.00 13.98 4.50
C LYS A 85 3.32 15.27 5.26
N ASN A 86 2.33 15.83 5.97
CA ASN A 86 2.48 17.08 6.73
C ASN A 86 2.80 16.84 8.22
N THR A 87 2.93 15.59 8.66
CA THR A 87 3.30 15.25 10.02
C THR A 87 4.82 15.27 10.18
N PRO A 88 5.38 15.85 11.26
CA PRO A 88 6.82 15.90 11.48
C PRO A 88 7.48 14.52 11.44
N THR A 89 6.80 13.50 11.98
CA THR A 89 7.30 12.12 12.03
C THR A 89 7.49 11.50 10.64
N TYR A 90 6.65 11.83 9.67
CA TYR A 90 6.75 11.25 8.32
C TYR A 90 7.84 11.92 7.47
N GLN A 91 8.29 13.12 7.87
CA GLN A 91 9.37 13.86 7.20
C GLN A 91 10.77 13.36 7.61
N LEU A 92 10.85 12.50 8.64
CA LEU A 92 12.12 11.90 9.05
C LEU A 92 12.68 11.01 7.93
N PRO A 93 14.01 11.09 7.66
CA PRO A 93 14.66 10.22 6.70
C PRO A 93 14.43 8.75 7.04
N ARG A 94 13.95 7.98 6.07
CA ARG A 94 13.82 6.53 6.21
C ARG A 94 15.15 5.87 5.88
N LEU A 95 15.56 4.90 6.70
CA LEU A 95 16.69 4.05 6.39
C LEU A 95 16.36 3.22 5.14
N SER A 96 17.28 3.23 4.17
CA SER A 96 17.24 2.26 3.07
C SER A 96 17.54 0.86 3.61
N ASN A 97 17.25 -0.18 2.83
CA ASN A 97 17.61 -1.55 3.22
C ASN A 97 19.12 -1.69 3.48
N ALA A 98 19.96 -1.04 2.67
CA ALA A 98 21.41 -1.00 2.89
C ALA A 98 21.78 -0.28 4.19
N GLY A 99 21.13 0.85 4.49
CA GLY A 99 21.32 1.57 5.75
C GLY A 99 20.90 0.76 6.98
N LEU A 100 19.80 0.01 6.87
CA LEU A 100 19.36 -0.95 7.88
C LEU A 100 20.37 -2.08 8.06
N SER A 101 20.92 -2.64 6.98
CA SER A 101 21.97 -3.65 7.06
C SER A 101 23.24 -3.12 7.73
N MET A 102 23.67 -1.90 7.40
CA MET A 102 24.83 -1.26 8.04
C MET A 102 24.59 -1.00 9.53
N LEU A 103 23.40 -0.50 9.89
CA LEU A 103 23.04 -0.27 11.29
C LEU A 103 23.02 -1.58 12.09
N ILE A 104 22.39 -2.62 11.55
CA ILE A 104 22.33 -3.94 12.19
C ILE A 104 23.73 -4.53 12.33
N TYR A 105 24.57 -4.44 11.29
CA TYR A 105 25.96 -4.88 11.35
C TYR A 105 26.72 -4.17 12.48
N HIS A 106 26.59 -2.86 12.59
CA HIS A 106 27.26 -2.08 13.63
C HIS A 106 26.81 -2.48 15.04
N ILE A 107 25.49 -2.61 15.27
CA ILE A 107 24.94 -3.06 16.56
C ILE A 107 25.47 -4.45 16.93
N ILE A 108 25.50 -5.38 15.97
CA ILE A 108 26.00 -6.75 16.21
C ILE A 108 27.50 -6.74 16.53
N ALA A 109 28.28 -5.91 15.85
CA ALA A 109 29.71 -5.77 16.13
C ALA A 109 29.97 -5.19 17.54
N ASP A 110 29.18 -4.21 17.99
CA ASP A 110 29.34 -3.60 19.31
C ASP A 110 28.92 -4.56 20.45
N HIS A 111 27.87 -5.37 20.21
CA HIS A 111 27.34 -6.33 21.17
C HIS A 111 27.85 -7.76 20.95
N GLN A 112 28.99 -7.90 20.28
CA GLN A 112 29.56 -9.19 19.87
C GLN A 112 29.72 -10.16 21.05
N ALA A 113 30.18 -9.65 22.20
CA ALA A 113 30.45 -10.44 23.40
C ALA A 113 29.17 -10.97 24.08
N GLU A 114 28.01 -10.42 23.76
CA GLU A 114 26.71 -10.79 24.35
C GLU A 114 26.02 -11.91 23.55
N MET A 115 26.54 -12.23 22.36
CA MET A 115 25.95 -13.24 21.49
C MET A 115 26.28 -14.65 21.98
N THR A 116 25.24 -15.43 22.28
CA THR A 116 25.37 -16.80 22.79
C THR A 116 25.20 -17.85 21.70
N VAL A 117 24.12 -17.75 20.92
CA VAL A 117 23.75 -18.76 19.91
C VAL A 117 24.43 -18.52 18.56
N PHE A 118 24.54 -17.26 18.13
CA PHE A 118 25.01 -16.91 16.78
C PHE A 118 26.44 -16.35 16.74
N ALA A 119 27.24 -16.60 17.77
CA ALA A 119 28.59 -16.06 17.86
C ALA A 119 29.50 -16.49 16.68
N GLY A 120 29.31 -17.69 16.13
CA GLY A 120 30.09 -18.16 14.97
C GLY A 120 29.72 -17.50 13.64
N GLU A 121 28.53 -16.90 13.53
CA GLU A 121 27.94 -16.45 12.26
C GLU A 121 28.19 -14.96 11.98
N MET A 122 28.81 -14.24 12.92
CA MET A 122 28.87 -12.77 12.92
C MET A 122 29.69 -12.18 11.76
N ASN A 123 30.69 -12.93 11.27
CA ASN A 123 31.50 -12.52 10.13
C ASN A 123 30.85 -12.83 8.77
N GLN A 124 29.69 -13.50 8.76
CA GLN A 124 29.01 -13.86 7.54
C GLN A 124 28.04 -12.76 7.10
N THR A 125 28.29 -12.18 5.94
CA THR A 125 27.41 -11.16 5.34
C THR A 125 25.97 -11.67 5.12
N GLY A 126 25.81 -12.97 4.86
CA GLY A 126 24.51 -13.62 4.73
C GLY A 126 23.69 -13.59 6.03
N PHE A 127 24.33 -13.71 7.19
CA PHE A 127 23.67 -13.67 8.49
C PHE A 127 23.04 -12.30 8.77
N ILE A 128 23.77 -11.22 8.49
CA ILE A 128 23.25 -9.85 8.61
C ILE A 128 22.01 -9.64 7.74
N ASN A 129 22.04 -10.13 6.50
CA ASN A 129 20.90 -10.03 5.60
C ASN A 129 19.68 -10.78 6.12
N GLN A 130 19.86 -11.97 6.71
CA GLN A 130 18.76 -12.73 7.30
C GLN A 130 18.14 -12.01 8.50
N ILE A 131 18.95 -11.38 9.34
CA ILE A 131 18.45 -10.57 10.46
C ILE A 131 17.65 -9.37 9.94
N VAL A 132 18.16 -8.66 8.93
CA VAL A 132 17.46 -7.51 8.32
C VAL A 132 16.10 -7.93 7.75
N LEU A 133 16.02 -9.10 7.11
CA LEU A 133 14.77 -9.66 6.59
C LEU A 133 13.79 -9.96 7.73
N GLN A 134 14.24 -10.63 8.79
CA GLN A 134 13.42 -10.95 9.95
C GLN A 134 12.85 -9.70 10.65
N PHE A 135 13.67 -8.66 10.83
CA PHE A 135 13.18 -7.39 11.37
C PHE A 135 12.19 -6.70 10.43
N SER A 136 12.35 -6.86 9.12
CA SER A 136 11.44 -6.25 8.14
C SER A 136 10.09 -6.96 8.10
N GLU A 137 10.05 -8.27 8.35
CA GLU A 137 8.81 -9.06 8.41
C GLU A 137 7.98 -8.77 9.66
N ARG A 138 8.62 -8.40 10.79
CA ARG A 138 7.95 -8.13 12.07
C ARG A 138 7.54 -6.68 12.30
N LYS A 139 7.75 -5.79 11.32
CA LYS A 139 7.30 -4.39 11.36
C LYS A 139 5.83 -4.27 11.01
#